data_AF-A0A1Z4KWB9-F1
#
_entry.id   AF-A0A1Z4KWB9-F1
#
_cell.length_a   1.000
_cell.length_b   1.000
_cell.length_c   1.000
_cell.angle_alpha   90.00
_cell.angle_beta   90.00
_cell.angle_gamma   90.00
#
_symmetry.space_group_name_H-M   'P 1'
#
loop_
_entity.id
_entity.type
_entity.pdbx_description
1 polymer ?
#
loop_
_entity_poly.entity_id
_entity_poly.type
_entity_poly.pdbx_seq_one_letter_code
_entity_poly.pdbx_strand_id
1 'polypeptide(L)'
;MDDNSIPQHFLDTSVLRSLLLGTQVYKQYFKSQFTDQQLYISNYVQMEMKRSYLINLISFYFVLRLETINNIGDAITLWSNRFKASELKAILQLIPQLFSTHQLNFSSPEDKEKALAVLGIYIKRFELLLRKKFNNTNTDATACTRALVPLNLDLQNAAAGLKQFADEFGDVETCRSQCQIDQFLLVQYRSEIEQLVQIASQLPKNSNTRGFIKIVDNLKEILAQGAAACDCKRCAKIGDAVIALNAPRNMQLEHTDNSFDYLCPPINQPHYKHPSENQIVTNI
;
A
#
# COMPACT_ATOMS: atom_id res chain seq x y z
N MET A 1 -25.38 -25.85 -14.59
CA MET A 1 -25.80 -25.08 -13.39
C MET A 1 -24.60 -24.21 -13.08
N ASP A 2 -24.58 -23.02 -13.67
CA ASP A 2 -23.51 -22.07 -13.42
C ASP A 2 -23.73 -21.54 -12.02
N ASP A 3 -22.82 -21.92 -11.12
CA ASP A 3 -22.77 -21.40 -9.77
C ASP A 3 -22.41 -19.91 -9.89
N ASN A 4 -23.44 -19.07 -10.00
CA ASN A 4 -23.36 -17.61 -9.94
C ASN A 4 -23.01 -17.15 -8.50
N SER A 5 -22.07 -17.84 -7.84
CA SER A 5 -21.52 -17.38 -6.58
C SER A 5 -20.81 -16.06 -6.87
N ILE A 6 -21.28 -14.98 -6.26
CA ILE A 6 -20.66 -13.66 -6.38
C ILE A 6 -19.17 -13.83 -6.03
N PRO A 7 -18.23 -13.51 -6.94
CA PRO A 7 -16.82 -13.74 -6.69
C PRO A 7 -16.41 -12.96 -5.45
N GLN A 8 -15.73 -13.62 -4.53
CA GLN A 8 -15.12 -12.95 -3.38
C GLN A 8 -14.16 -11.86 -3.88
N HIS A 9 -14.11 -10.73 -3.19
CA HIS A 9 -13.37 -9.55 -3.65
C HIS A 9 -12.01 -9.47 -2.97
N PHE A 10 -10.96 -9.53 -3.78
CA PHE A 10 -9.57 -9.36 -3.36
C PHE A 10 -9.11 -7.95 -3.73
N LEU A 11 -8.76 -7.13 -2.75
CA LEU A 11 -8.40 -5.74 -2.98
C LEU A 11 -6.89 -5.61 -3.18
N ASP A 12 -6.50 -4.93 -4.25
CA ASP A 12 -5.13 -4.43 -4.38
C ASP A 12 -4.89 -3.24 -3.42
N THR A 13 -3.64 -2.75 -3.41
CA THR A 13 -3.25 -1.61 -2.59
C THR A 13 -4.00 -0.33 -2.99
N SER A 14 -4.32 -0.13 -4.27
CA SER A 14 -4.95 1.10 -4.75
C SER A 14 -6.42 1.23 -4.32
N VAL A 15 -7.22 0.16 -4.42
CA VAL A 15 -8.60 0.10 -3.94
C VAL A 15 -8.65 0.14 -2.42
N LEU A 16 -7.79 -0.62 -1.74
CA LEU A 16 -7.70 -0.59 -0.28
C LEU A 16 -7.41 0.82 0.23
N ARG A 17 -6.42 1.51 -0.36
CA ARG A 17 -6.08 2.89 0.00
C ARG A 17 -7.26 3.82 -0.22
N SER A 18 -7.96 3.69 -1.34
CA SER A 18 -9.09 4.56 -1.69
C SER A 18 -10.29 4.36 -0.75
N LEU A 19 -10.61 3.11 -0.42
CA LEU A 19 -11.65 2.76 0.55
C LEU A 19 -11.38 3.35 1.95
N LEU A 20 -10.12 3.44 2.36
CA LEU A 20 -9.73 3.95 3.68
C LEU A 20 -9.49 5.47 3.71
N LEU A 21 -8.89 6.02 2.66
CA LEU A 21 -8.29 7.36 2.65
C LEU A 21 -8.78 8.27 1.51
N GLY A 22 -9.64 7.80 0.62
CA GLY A 22 -10.25 8.63 -0.42
C GLY A 22 -11.18 9.72 0.16
N THR A 23 -11.65 10.60 -0.72
CA THR A 23 -12.74 11.54 -0.44
C THR A 23 -14.01 10.79 0.00
N GLN A 24 -14.91 11.52 0.66
CA GLN A 24 -16.14 10.92 1.16
C GLN A 24 -16.99 10.30 0.04
N VAL A 25 -17.09 10.97 -1.10
CA VAL A 25 -17.83 10.49 -2.27
C VAL A 25 -17.20 9.20 -2.82
N TYR A 26 -15.87 9.16 -2.94
CA TYR A 26 -15.20 7.97 -3.48
C TYR A 26 -15.26 6.78 -2.51
N LYS A 27 -15.23 7.05 -1.19
CA LYS A 27 -15.50 6.03 -0.17
C LYS A 27 -16.94 5.49 -0.27
N GLN A 28 -17.92 6.36 -0.53
CA GLN A 28 -19.31 5.94 -0.73
C GLN A 28 -19.46 5.08 -1.98
N TYR A 29 -18.77 5.43 -3.07
CA TYR A 29 -18.70 4.60 -4.27
C TYR A 29 -18.23 3.18 -3.95
N PHE A 30 -17.07 3.01 -3.30
CA PHE A 30 -16.60 1.65 -2.98
C PHE A 30 -17.49 0.93 -1.97
N LYS A 31 -18.07 1.65 -1.00
CA LYS A 31 -19.05 1.06 -0.08
C LYS A 31 -20.25 0.51 -0.84
N SER A 32 -20.73 1.19 -1.89
CA SER A 32 -21.84 0.70 -2.69
C SER A 32 -21.45 -0.51 -3.54
N GLN A 33 -20.23 -0.55 -4.08
CA GLN A 33 -19.72 -1.70 -4.84
C GLN A 33 -19.59 -2.96 -3.98
N PHE A 34 -19.24 -2.81 -2.70
CA PHE A 34 -18.92 -3.93 -1.81
C PHE A 34 -19.94 -4.15 -0.68
N THR A 35 -21.19 -3.72 -0.89
CA THR A 35 -22.21 -3.74 0.17
C THR A 35 -22.41 -5.16 0.71
N ASP A 36 -22.27 -5.33 2.02
CA ASP A 36 -22.42 -6.59 2.77
C ASP A 36 -21.48 -7.74 2.33
N GLN A 37 -20.40 -7.42 1.61
CA GLN A 37 -19.43 -8.41 1.16
C GLN A 37 -18.19 -8.47 2.06
N GLN A 38 -17.64 -9.67 2.16
CA GLN A 38 -16.33 -9.87 2.77
C GLN A 38 -15.23 -9.44 1.81
N LEU A 39 -14.32 -8.60 2.30
CA LEU A 39 -13.20 -8.07 1.54
C LEU A 39 -11.91 -8.72 1.98
N TYR A 40 -11.10 -9.15 1.01
CA TYR A 40 -9.87 -9.89 1.23
C TYR A 40 -8.65 -9.09 0.82
N ILE A 41 -7.58 -9.18 1.60
CA ILE A 41 -6.26 -8.62 1.26
C ILE A 41 -5.17 -9.62 1.63
N SER A 42 -4.06 -9.59 0.90
CA SER A 42 -2.89 -10.42 1.24
C SER A 42 -1.98 -9.74 2.25
N ASN A 43 -1.09 -10.51 2.86
CA ASN A 43 0.02 -9.97 3.67
C ASN A 43 0.86 -8.96 2.86
N TYR A 44 1.06 -9.21 1.56
CA TYR A 44 1.81 -8.30 0.70
C TYR A 44 1.11 -6.94 0.55
N VAL A 45 -0.21 -6.92 0.32
CA VAL A 45 -1.01 -5.68 0.27
C VAL A 45 -0.96 -4.94 1.62
N GLN A 46 -1.05 -5.65 2.75
CA GLN A 46 -0.87 -5.05 4.06
C GLN A 46 0.52 -4.40 4.23
N MET A 47 1.58 -5.09 3.79
CA MET A 47 2.94 -4.55 3.78
C MET A 47 3.05 -3.28 2.93
N GLU A 48 2.43 -3.25 1.74
CA GLU A 48 2.46 -2.06 0.89
C GLU A 48 1.76 -0.87 1.53
N MET A 49 0.64 -1.08 2.23
CA MET A 49 -0.03 -0.05 3.01
C MET A 49 0.82 0.43 4.20
N LYS A 50 1.44 -0.50 4.95
CA LYS A 50 2.37 -0.16 6.04
C LYS A 50 3.55 0.68 5.51
N ARG A 51 4.17 0.26 4.41
CA ARG A 51 5.30 0.94 3.76
C ARG A 51 4.94 2.33 3.25
N SER A 52 3.85 2.44 2.48
CA SER A 52 3.52 3.66 1.73
C SER A 52 2.72 4.69 2.53
N TYR A 53 2.12 4.29 3.64
CA TYR A 53 1.31 5.17 4.48
C TYR A 53 1.80 5.18 5.92
N LEU A 54 1.75 4.04 6.63
CA LEU A 54 2.03 3.98 8.07
C LEU A 54 3.44 4.49 8.43
N ILE A 55 4.47 4.03 7.72
CA ILE A 55 5.86 4.49 7.93
C ILE A 55 6.02 5.99 7.70
N ASN A 56 5.28 6.56 6.73
CA ASN A 56 5.32 8.00 6.47
C ASN A 56 4.66 8.79 7.60
N LEU A 57 3.57 8.28 8.18
CA LEU A 57 2.96 8.90 9.37
C LEU A 57 3.88 8.83 10.60
N ILE A 58 4.55 7.70 10.80
CA ILE A 58 5.52 7.51 11.89
C ILE A 58 6.70 8.46 11.72
N SER A 59 7.21 8.56 10.50
CA SER A 59 8.30 9.49 10.19
C SER A 59 7.88 10.94 10.42
N PHE A 60 6.65 11.33 10.04
CA PHE A 60 6.12 12.66 10.33
C PHE A 60 5.90 12.90 11.82
N TYR A 61 5.48 11.88 12.60
CA TYR A 61 5.41 11.95 14.06
C TYR A 61 6.77 12.35 14.65
N PHE A 62 7.86 11.75 14.18
CA PHE A 62 9.21 12.10 14.65
C PHE A 62 9.68 13.47 14.17
N VAL A 63 9.29 13.91 12.96
CA VAL A 63 9.53 15.29 12.50
C VAL A 63 8.82 16.29 13.40
N LEU A 64 7.53 16.07 13.68
CA LEU A 64 6.75 16.92 14.58
C LEU A 64 7.35 16.95 16.00
N ARG A 65 7.98 15.86 16.45
CA ARG A 65 8.61 15.77 17.78
C ARG A 65 9.97 16.50 17.88
N LEU A 66 10.59 16.91 16.78
CA LEU A 66 11.88 17.60 16.83
C LEU A 66 11.79 18.88 17.69
N GLU A 67 12.82 19.12 18.50
CA GLU A 67 12.89 20.29 19.38
C GLU A 67 12.93 21.61 18.58
N THR A 68 13.53 21.58 17.39
CA THR A 68 13.64 22.74 16.48
C THR A 68 12.35 23.05 15.71
N ILE A 69 11.30 22.23 15.86
CA ILE A 69 10.01 22.39 15.19
C ILE A 69 9.03 22.97 16.23
N ASN A 70 8.59 24.21 16.05
CA ASN A 70 7.82 24.90 17.09
C ASN A 70 6.33 24.61 17.00
N ASN A 71 5.82 24.32 15.80
CA ASN A 71 4.40 24.11 15.56
C ASN A 71 4.17 23.10 14.41
N ILE A 72 2.90 22.78 14.14
CA ILE A 72 2.50 21.82 13.10
C ILE A 72 2.85 22.34 11.70
N GLY A 73 2.69 23.65 11.47
CA GLY A 73 3.03 24.31 10.20
C GLY A 73 4.50 24.18 9.83
N ASP A 74 5.41 24.34 10.81
CA ASP A 74 6.85 24.13 10.64
C ASP A 74 7.14 22.69 10.22
N ALA A 75 6.50 21.71 10.88
CA ALA A 75 6.64 20.29 10.56
C ALA A 75 6.19 19.99 9.12
N ILE A 76 5.04 20.52 8.71
CA ILE A 76 4.50 20.37 7.35
C ILE A 76 5.41 21.03 6.32
N THR A 77 5.96 22.21 6.62
CA THR A 77 6.87 22.93 5.73
C THR A 77 8.20 22.19 5.55
N LEU A 78 8.76 21.68 6.64
CA LEU A 78 9.95 20.82 6.55
C LEU A 78 9.64 19.56 5.75
N TRP A 79 8.44 18.99 5.94
CA TRP A 79 8.02 17.79 5.23
C TRP A 79 7.85 18.05 3.72
N SER A 80 7.21 19.17 3.33
CA SER A 80 7.01 19.54 1.92
C SER A 80 8.31 19.73 1.15
N ASN A 81 9.33 20.26 1.81
CA ASN A 81 10.63 20.54 1.18
C ASN A 81 11.54 19.31 1.05
N ARG A 82 11.38 18.30 1.91
CA ARG A 82 12.33 17.17 2.02
C ARG A 82 11.87 15.90 1.30
N PHE A 83 10.57 15.66 1.25
CA PHE A 83 10.03 14.32 0.96
C PHE A 83 9.45 14.19 -0.45
N LYS A 84 9.40 12.95 -0.95
CA LYS A 84 8.89 12.61 -2.28
C LYS A 84 7.38 12.79 -2.34
N ALA A 85 6.83 12.96 -3.54
CA ALA A 85 5.39 13.15 -3.78
C ALA A 85 4.50 12.08 -3.11
N SER A 86 4.93 10.82 -3.06
CA SER A 86 4.18 9.73 -2.40
C SER A 86 4.10 9.88 -0.88
N GLU A 87 5.17 10.38 -0.26
CA GLU A 87 5.27 10.62 1.18
C GLU A 87 4.45 11.86 1.56
N LEU A 88 4.46 12.88 0.69
CA LEU A 88 3.59 14.04 0.80
C LEU A 88 2.11 13.67 0.74
N LYS A 89 1.72 12.78 -0.17
CA LYS A 89 0.35 12.29 -0.29
C LYS A 89 -0.16 11.68 1.02
N ALA A 90 0.68 10.93 1.74
CA ALA A 90 0.30 10.35 3.03
C ALA A 90 -0.04 11.44 4.07
N ILE A 91 0.77 12.50 4.15
CA ILE A 91 0.54 13.60 5.09
C ILE A 91 -0.66 14.44 4.69
N LEU A 92 -0.84 14.72 3.40
CA LEU A 92 -2.04 15.40 2.91
C LEU A 92 -3.33 14.64 3.24
N GLN A 93 -3.29 13.30 3.23
CA GLN A 93 -4.44 12.47 3.64
C GLN A 93 -4.66 12.46 5.17
N LEU A 94 -3.61 12.67 5.96
CA LEU A 94 -3.69 12.78 7.43
C LEU A 94 -4.29 14.13 7.86
N ILE A 95 -3.94 15.23 7.20
CA ILE A 95 -4.31 16.60 7.62
C ILE A 95 -5.82 16.77 7.88
N PRO A 96 -6.73 16.34 6.98
CA PRO A 96 -8.17 16.42 7.25
C PRO A 96 -8.62 15.63 8.47
N GLN A 97 -7.97 14.50 8.76
CA GLN A 97 -8.26 13.68 9.95
C GLN A 97 -7.93 14.45 11.22
N LEU A 98 -6.79 15.15 11.25
CA LEU A 98 -6.38 16.00 12.37
C LEU A 98 -7.34 17.19 12.58
N PHE A 99 -7.77 17.85 11.50
CA PHE A 99 -8.67 19.01 11.58
C PHE A 99 -10.10 18.66 11.99
N SER A 100 -10.67 17.62 11.38
CA SER A 100 -12.08 17.23 11.58
C SER A 100 -12.43 16.80 13.00
N THR A 101 -11.43 16.43 13.80
CA THR A 101 -11.65 15.79 15.11
C THR A 101 -11.19 16.64 16.29
N HIS A 102 -10.28 17.60 16.10
CA HIS A 102 -9.58 18.21 17.23
C HIS A 102 -9.43 19.73 17.21
N GLN A 103 -9.86 20.44 16.16
CA GLN A 103 -9.73 21.91 16.02
C GLN A 103 -8.32 22.41 16.38
N LEU A 104 -7.31 21.94 15.66
CA LEU A 104 -5.91 22.31 15.90
C LEU A 104 -5.53 23.59 15.15
N ASN A 105 -4.89 24.53 15.83
CA ASN A 105 -4.22 25.68 15.25
C ASN A 105 -2.79 25.30 14.86
N PHE A 106 -2.50 25.29 13.57
CA PHE A 106 -1.22 24.80 13.06
C PHE A 106 -0.03 25.71 13.38
N SER A 107 -0.30 26.95 13.80
CA SER A 107 0.72 27.92 14.20
C SER A 107 0.95 27.97 15.72
N SER A 108 0.14 27.25 16.52
CA SER A 108 0.26 27.23 17.98
C SER A 108 1.27 26.15 18.44
N PRO A 109 2.26 26.51 19.28
CA PRO A 109 3.12 25.53 19.93
C PRO A 109 2.37 24.60 20.89
N GLU A 110 1.32 25.08 21.55
CA GLU A 110 0.53 24.27 22.49
C GLU A 110 -0.20 23.13 21.76
N ASP A 111 -0.71 23.41 20.56
CA ASP A 111 -1.39 22.40 19.74
C ASP A 111 -0.43 21.37 19.12
N LYS A 112 0.90 21.59 19.16
CA LYS A 112 1.92 20.62 18.75
C LYS A 112 1.83 19.33 19.57
N GLU A 113 1.78 19.45 20.90
CA GLU A 113 1.73 18.29 21.80
C GLU A 113 0.41 17.53 21.68
N LYS A 114 -0.69 18.27 21.52
CA LYS A 114 -2.01 17.69 21.24
C LYS A 114 -1.99 16.94 19.91
N ALA A 115 -1.39 17.50 18.87
CA ALA A 115 -1.25 16.85 17.57
C ALA A 115 -0.39 15.57 17.64
N LEU A 116 0.68 15.57 18.43
CA LEU A 116 1.50 14.36 18.66
C LEU A 116 0.67 13.24 19.29
N ALA A 117 -0.11 13.54 20.34
CA ALA A 117 -0.98 12.55 20.99
C ALA A 117 -2.04 12.00 20.03
N VAL A 118 -2.71 12.89 19.29
CA VAL A 118 -3.72 12.53 18.28
C VAL A 118 -3.11 11.67 17.18
N LEU A 119 -1.93 12.03 16.67
CA LEU A 119 -1.25 11.29 15.62
C LEU A 119 -0.86 9.88 16.09
N GLY A 120 -0.37 9.73 17.32
CA GLY A 120 -0.10 8.42 17.92
C GLY A 120 -1.36 7.54 17.99
N ILE A 121 -2.49 8.11 18.43
CA ILE A 121 -3.78 7.41 18.46
C ILE A 121 -4.22 7.02 17.05
N TYR A 122 -4.10 7.93 16.08
CA TYR A 122 -4.48 7.68 14.70
C TYR A 122 -3.66 6.54 14.08
N ILE A 123 -2.33 6.56 14.25
CA ILE A 123 -1.42 5.52 13.76
C ILE A 123 -1.82 4.14 14.32
N LYS A 124 -2.07 4.05 15.64
CA LYS A 124 -2.52 2.80 16.29
C LYS A 124 -3.86 2.32 15.74
N ARG A 125 -4.82 3.23 15.58
CA ARG A 125 -6.16 2.90 15.06
C ARG A 125 -6.10 2.46 13.59
N PHE A 126 -5.26 3.10 12.78
CA PHE A 126 -5.12 2.75 11.37
C PHE A 126 -4.52 1.36 11.19
N GLU A 127 -3.47 1.01 11.95
CA GLU A 127 -2.91 -0.35 11.91
C GLU A 127 -3.96 -1.38 12.35
N LEU A 128 -4.67 -1.11 13.45
CA LEU A 128 -5.73 -1.99 13.94
C LEU A 128 -6.84 -2.20 12.90
N LEU A 129 -7.22 -1.13 12.19
CA LEU A 129 -8.20 -1.16 11.11
C LEU A 129 -7.72 -2.05 9.97
N LEU A 130 -6.48 -1.89 9.51
CA LEU A 130 -5.89 -2.70 8.44
C LEU A 130 -5.90 -4.19 8.80
N ARG A 131 -5.59 -4.51 10.06
CA ARG A 131 -5.50 -5.90 10.55
C ARG A 131 -6.86 -6.56 10.80
N LYS A 132 -7.86 -5.81 11.24
CA LYS A 132 -9.14 -6.38 11.69
C LYS A 132 -10.30 -6.24 10.72
N LYS A 133 -10.24 -5.27 9.79
CA LYS A 133 -11.38 -5.00 8.88
C LYS A 133 -11.42 -5.94 7.69
N PHE A 134 -10.27 -6.43 7.23
CA PHE A 134 -10.15 -7.21 6.02
C PHE A 134 -9.76 -8.65 6.35
N ASN A 135 -10.33 -9.59 5.62
CA ASN A 135 -9.98 -10.99 5.74
C ASN A 135 -8.63 -11.24 5.04
N ASN A 136 -7.87 -12.20 5.56
CA ASN A 136 -6.68 -12.68 4.90
C ASN A 136 -7.06 -13.76 3.88
N THR A 137 -6.38 -13.79 2.74
CA THR A 137 -6.52 -14.90 1.78
C THR A 137 -5.93 -16.22 2.31
N ASN A 138 -5.17 -16.16 3.41
CA ASN A 138 -4.35 -17.24 3.97
C ASN A 138 -3.28 -17.77 3.00
N THR A 139 -3.04 -17.04 1.91
CA THR A 139 -1.97 -17.31 0.94
C THR A 139 -0.85 -16.28 1.14
N ASP A 140 0.31 -16.73 1.61
CA ASP A 140 1.51 -15.90 1.76
C ASP A 140 2.70 -16.52 1.02
N ALA A 141 2.57 -16.70 -0.29
CA ALA A 141 3.59 -17.36 -1.11
C ALA A 141 4.92 -16.58 -1.16
N THR A 142 4.92 -15.29 -0.79
CA THR A 142 6.14 -14.49 -0.69
C THR A 142 6.82 -14.57 0.67
N ALA A 143 6.11 -15.03 1.72
CA ALA A 143 6.55 -15.03 3.11
C ALA A 143 7.22 -13.70 3.54
N CYS A 144 6.65 -12.56 3.15
CA CYS A 144 7.26 -11.26 3.41
C CYS A 144 7.18 -10.91 4.91
N THR A 145 8.28 -11.06 5.64
CA THR A 145 8.28 -10.90 7.10
C THR A 145 7.94 -9.48 7.55
N ARG A 146 8.23 -8.46 6.73
CA ARG A 146 7.81 -7.07 6.96
C ARG A 146 6.28 -6.90 7.03
N ALA A 147 5.52 -7.76 6.36
CA ALA A 147 4.07 -7.76 6.46
C ALA A 147 3.59 -8.09 7.89
N LEU A 148 4.34 -8.93 8.59
CA LEU A 148 3.99 -9.52 9.87
C LEU A 148 4.46 -8.71 11.08
N VAL A 149 5.31 -7.70 10.87
CA VAL A 149 5.79 -6.82 11.95
C VAL A 149 4.58 -6.16 12.64
N PRO A 150 4.36 -6.40 13.95
CA PRO A 150 3.23 -5.87 14.69
C PRO A 150 3.52 -4.47 15.23
N LEU A 151 2.53 -3.59 15.22
CA LEU A 151 2.63 -2.31 15.91
C LEU A 151 2.20 -2.44 17.38
N ASN A 152 3.17 -2.61 18.27
CA ASN A 152 2.94 -2.61 19.72
C ASN A 152 3.12 -1.20 20.29
N LEU A 153 2.02 -0.44 20.34
CA LEU A 153 2.04 0.96 20.77
C LEU A 153 1.39 1.18 22.14
N ASP A 154 2.21 1.49 23.14
CA ASP A 154 1.76 2.18 24.35
C ASP A 154 1.59 3.67 24.06
N LEU A 155 0.42 4.22 24.34
CA LEU A 155 0.12 5.63 24.06
C LEU A 155 0.83 6.57 25.03
N GLN A 156 1.19 6.12 26.25
CA GLN A 156 1.94 6.93 27.20
C GLN A 156 3.41 7.09 26.79
N ASN A 157 3.94 6.12 26.05
CA ASN A 157 5.29 6.15 25.48
C ASN A 157 5.29 5.83 23.98
N ALA A 158 4.50 6.60 23.22
CA ALA A 158 4.28 6.31 21.81
C ALA A 158 5.58 6.28 20.99
N ALA A 159 6.53 7.18 21.27
CA ALA A 159 7.79 7.24 20.52
C ALA A 159 8.59 5.94 20.57
N ALA A 160 8.68 5.27 21.73
CA ALA A 160 9.43 4.03 21.83
C ALA A 160 8.84 2.92 20.93
N GLY A 161 7.52 2.72 21.01
CA GLY A 161 6.83 1.71 20.20
C GLY A 161 6.84 2.04 18.70
N LEU A 162 6.68 3.32 18.33
CA LEU A 162 6.75 3.74 16.92
C LEU A 162 8.17 3.58 16.35
N LYS A 163 9.21 3.89 17.14
CA LYS A 163 10.60 3.68 16.74
C LYS A 163 10.89 2.20 16.55
N GLN A 164 10.54 1.37 17.52
CA GLN A 164 10.71 -0.08 17.45
C GLN A 164 10.06 -0.66 16.19
N PHE A 165 8.80 -0.31 15.94
CA PHE A 165 8.11 -0.74 14.73
C PHE A 165 8.82 -0.29 13.45
N ALA A 166 9.27 0.97 13.39
CA ALA A 166 9.96 1.50 12.21
C ALA A 166 11.31 0.81 11.96
N ASP A 167 12.07 0.51 13.02
CA ASP A 167 13.34 -0.20 12.96
C ASP A 167 13.12 -1.65 12.48
N GLU A 168 12.20 -2.39 13.10
CA GLU A 168 11.87 -3.78 12.73
C GLU A 168 11.30 -3.87 11.30
N PHE A 169 10.40 -2.95 10.93
CA PHE A 169 9.87 -2.88 9.57
C PHE A 169 10.93 -2.43 8.56
N GLY A 170 11.96 -1.70 9.00
CA GLY A 170 13.08 -1.22 8.22
C GLY A 170 14.19 -2.26 8.00
N ASP A 171 14.16 -3.37 8.73
CA ASP A 171 15.13 -4.47 8.63
C ASP A 171 14.93 -5.28 7.33
N VAL A 172 15.46 -4.73 6.24
CA VAL A 172 15.40 -5.35 4.91
C VAL A 172 16.33 -6.56 4.79
N GLU A 173 17.38 -6.65 5.61
CA GLU A 173 18.34 -7.76 5.57
C GLU A 173 17.72 -9.03 6.15
N THR A 174 17.16 -8.93 7.36
CA THR A 174 16.40 -10.03 7.96
C THR A 174 15.22 -10.42 7.07
N CYS A 175 14.48 -9.42 6.55
CA CYS A 175 13.40 -9.70 5.61
C CYS A 175 13.88 -10.49 4.40
N ARG A 176 15.00 -10.12 3.79
CA ARG A 176 15.48 -10.81 2.60
C ARG A 176 15.92 -12.23 2.92
N SER A 177 16.59 -12.45 4.06
CA SER A 177 17.06 -13.79 4.46
C SER A 177 15.91 -14.79 4.73
N GLN A 178 14.71 -14.30 5.02
CA GLN A 178 13.56 -15.12 5.42
C GLN A 178 12.42 -15.15 4.39
N CYS A 179 12.34 -14.19 3.47
CA CYS A 179 11.26 -14.16 2.48
C CYS A 179 11.54 -15.02 1.24
N GLN A 180 10.48 -15.46 0.56
CA GLN A 180 10.51 -16.41 -0.55
C GLN A 180 10.22 -15.76 -1.91
N ILE A 181 10.47 -14.45 -2.05
CA ILE A 181 10.12 -13.71 -3.26
C ILE A 181 10.87 -14.22 -4.52
N ASP A 182 12.10 -14.71 -4.37
CA ASP A 182 12.86 -15.33 -5.44
C ASP A 182 12.27 -16.68 -5.85
N GLN A 183 11.92 -17.55 -4.90
CA GLN A 183 11.22 -18.80 -5.18
C GLN A 183 9.87 -18.53 -5.90
N PHE A 184 9.13 -17.55 -5.41
CA PHE A 184 7.86 -17.12 -6.00
C PHE A 184 8.01 -16.66 -7.45
N LEU A 185 8.97 -15.78 -7.75
CA LEU A 185 9.14 -15.21 -9.09
C LEU A 185 9.91 -16.13 -10.06
N LEU A 186 11.01 -16.73 -9.59
CA LEU A 186 11.96 -17.43 -10.46
C LEU A 186 11.65 -18.91 -10.64
N VAL A 187 10.79 -19.48 -9.79
CA VAL A 187 10.42 -20.90 -9.85
C VAL A 187 8.91 -21.06 -10.02
N GLN A 188 8.10 -20.54 -9.10
CA GLN A 188 6.66 -20.79 -9.11
C GLN A 188 5.95 -20.11 -10.28
N TYR A 189 6.22 -18.83 -10.54
CA TYR A 189 5.56 -18.03 -11.58
C TYR A 189 6.49 -17.63 -12.73
N ARG A 190 7.56 -18.39 -12.95
CA ARG A 190 8.57 -18.05 -13.95
C ARG A 190 7.97 -17.93 -15.35
N SER A 191 7.16 -18.92 -15.74
CA SER A 191 6.51 -18.98 -17.07
C SER A 191 5.61 -17.78 -17.31
N GLU A 192 4.81 -17.41 -16.33
CA GLU A 192 3.91 -16.27 -16.37
C GLU A 192 4.68 -14.98 -16.53
N ILE A 193 5.78 -14.81 -15.79
CA ILE A 193 6.63 -13.63 -15.90
C ILE A 193 7.31 -13.56 -17.28
N GLU A 194 7.80 -14.67 -17.82
CA GLU A 194 8.36 -14.73 -19.18
C GLU A 194 7.30 -14.33 -20.23
N GLN A 195 6.05 -14.75 -20.06
CA GLN A 195 4.93 -14.32 -20.92
C GLN A 195 4.64 -12.82 -20.79
N LEU A 196 4.64 -12.26 -19.58
CA LEU A 196 4.48 -10.81 -19.37
C LEU A 196 5.59 -10.01 -20.06
N VAL A 197 6.83 -10.52 -20.06
CA VAL A 197 7.97 -9.93 -20.78
C VAL A 197 7.73 -9.90 -22.29
N GLN A 198 7.22 -11.00 -22.86
CA GLN A 198 6.91 -11.07 -24.29
C GLN A 198 5.82 -10.05 -24.66
N ILE A 199 4.74 -9.97 -23.88
CA ILE A 199 3.63 -9.03 -24.11
C ILE A 199 4.11 -7.59 -24.05
N ALA A 200 4.90 -7.23 -23.03
CA ALA A 200 5.40 -5.86 -22.88
C ALA A 200 6.25 -5.39 -24.07
N SER A 201 6.96 -6.30 -24.73
CA SER A 201 7.78 -5.97 -25.91
C SER A 201 6.97 -5.50 -27.12
N GLN A 202 5.67 -5.83 -27.16
CA GLN A 202 4.76 -5.51 -28.27
C GLN A 202 3.89 -4.28 -27.98
N LEU A 203 3.87 -3.79 -26.74
CA LEU A 203 3.01 -2.68 -26.34
C LEU A 203 3.64 -1.32 -26.67
N PRO A 204 2.84 -0.34 -27.13
CA PRO A 204 3.31 1.03 -27.30
C PRO A 204 3.65 1.64 -25.94
N LYS A 205 4.64 2.52 -25.87
CA LYS A 205 4.97 3.26 -24.63
C LYS A 205 4.08 4.50 -24.49
N ASN A 206 2.94 4.38 -23.80
CA ASN A 206 2.00 5.48 -23.56
C ASN A 206 1.51 5.52 -22.10
N SER A 207 0.59 6.42 -21.76
CA SER A 207 0.08 6.57 -20.39
C SER A 207 -0.63 5.32 -19.84
N ASN A 208 -1.21 4.49 -20.70
CA ASN A 208 -1.98 3.31 -20.30
C ASN A 208 -1.05 2.12 -20.01
N THR A 209 0.04 1.98 -20.76
CA THR A 209 0.95 0.83 -20.68
C THR A 209 2.21 1.08 -19.86
N ARG A 210 2.59 2.36 -19.63
CA ARG A 210 3.86 2.72 -18.98
C ARG A 210 4.04 2.09 -17.60
N GLY A 211 2.98 1.97 -16.81
CA GLY A 211 3.02 1.32 -15.49
C GLY A 211 3.44 -0.15 -15.60
N PHE A 212 2.70 -0.90 -16.42
CA PHE A 212 2.99 -2.30 -16.74
C PHE A 212 4.41 -2.50 -17.29
N ILE A 213 4.83 -1.70 -18.28
CA ILE A 213 6.16 -1.81 -18.89
C ILE A 213 7.26 -1.64 -17.83
N LYS A 214 7.14 -0.65 -16.93
CA LYS A 214 8.13 -0.45 -15.85
C LYS A 214 8.22 -1.64 -14.89
N ILE A 215 7.09 -2.26 -14.57
CA ILE A 215 7.06 -3.46 -13.73
C ILE A 215 7.80 -4.59 -14.45
N VAL A 216 7.49 -4.81 -15.73
CA VAL A 216 8.09 -5.85 -16.55
C VAL A 216 9.59 -5.64 -16.77
N ASP A 217 10.06 -4.40 -16.93
CA ASP A 217 11.50 -4.09 -17.01
C ASP A 217 12.22 -4.56 -15.73
N ASN A 218 11.64 -4.36 -14.54
CA ASN A 218 12.20 -4.83 -13.28
C ASN A 218 12.16 -6.36 -13.16
N LEU A 219 11.09 -7.01 -13.64
CA LEU A 219 10.98 -8.47 -13.68
C LEU A 219 11.99 -9.10 -14.65
N LYS A 220 12.22 -8.48 -15.82
CA LYS A 220 13.22 -8.92 -16.79
C LYS A 220 14.63 -8.89 -16.21
N GLU A 221 14.96 -7.84 -15.46
CA GLU A 221 16.23 -7.79 -14.72
C GLU A 221 16.34 -8.90 -13.65
N ILE A 222 15.25 -9.22 -12.94
CA ILE A 222 15.21 -10.35 -11.98
C ILE A 222 15.45 -11.68 -12.70
N LEU A 223 14.79 -11.92 -13.84
CA LEU A 223 15.01 -13.13 -14.63
C LEU A 223 16.46 -13.26 -15.10
N ALA A 224 17.11 -12.14 -15.44
CA ALA A 224 18.50 -12.13 -15.92
C ALA A 224 19.53 -12.33 -14.79
N GLN A 225 19.31 -11.73 -13.63
CA GLN A 225 20.26 -11.72 -12.51
C GLN A 225 19.96 -12.78 -11.43
N GLY A 226 18.79 -13.43 -11.50
CA GLY A 226 18.34 -14.42 -10.54
C GLY A 226 18.07 -13.83 -9.15
N ALA A 227 18.23 -14.67 -8.12
CA ALA A 227 17.87 -14.34 -6.73
C ALA A 227 18.64 -13.12 -6.18
N ALA A 228 19.82 -12.80 -6.72
CA ALA A 228 20.62 -11.65 -6.31
C ALA A 228 19.94 -10.29 -6.62
N ALA A 229 19.04 -10.24 -7.61
CA ALA A 229 18.26 -9.04 -7.92
C ALA A 229 16.98 -8.91 -7.09
N CYS A 230 16.58 -9.95 -6.37
CA CYS A 230 15.41 -9.93 -5.51
C CYS A 230 15.75 -9.22 -4.19
N ASP A 231 15.41 -7.92 -4.08
CA ASP A 231 15.57 -7.13 -2.86
C ASP A 231 14.27 -6.34 -2.54
N CYS A 232 14.17 -5.81 -1.32
CA CYS A 232 12.97 -5.07 -0.89
C CYS A 232 12.73 -3.79 -1.69
N LYS A 233 13.78 -3.17 -2.26
CA LYS A 233 13.66 -1.96 -3.08
C LYS A 233 13.03 -2.29 -4.43
N ARG A 234 13.36 -3.46 -5.00
CA ARG A 234 12.81 -3.96 -6.24
C ARG A 234 11.41 -4.52 -6.03
N CYS A 235 11.13 -5.18 -4.91
CA CYS A 235 9.76 -5.56 -4.53
C CYS A 235 8.79 -4.36 -4.59
N ALA A 236 9.23 -3.18 -4.15
CA ALA A 236 8.44 -1.95 -4.23
C ALA A 236 8.14 -1.47 -5.66
N LYS A 237 8.86 -1.97 -6.67
CA LYS A 237 8.66 -1.64 -8.09
C LYS A 237 7.85 -2.68 -8.86
N ILE A 238 7.69 -3.88 -8.29
CA ILE A 238 6.96 -5.00 -8.91
C ILE A 238 5.71 -5.39 -8.11
N GLY A 239 5.27 -4.53 -7.18
CA GLY A 239 4.17 -4.82 -6.25
C GLY A 239 2.92 -5.34 -6.94
N ASP A 240 2.45 -4.64 -7.98
CA ASP A 240 1.25 -5.04 -8.73
C ASP A 240 1.39 -6.44 -9.35
N ALA A 241 2.57 -6.81 -9.87
CA ALA A 241 2.79 -8.15 -10.41
C ALA A 241 2.74 -9.21 -9.30
N VAL A 242 3.36 -8.94 -8.15
CA VAL A 242 3.28 -9.85 -6.99
C VAL A 242 1.83 -10.02 -6.53
N ILE A 243 1.07 -8.92 -6.47
CA ILE A 243 -0.34 -8.93 -6.07
C ILE A 243 -1.17 -9.73 -7.10
N ALA A 244 -1.02 -9.48 -8.39
CA ALA A 244 -1.74 -10.21 -9.45
C ALA A 244 -1.44 -11.71 -9.46
N LEU A 245 -0.17 -12.08 -9.29
CA LEU A 245 0.26 -13.47 -9.25
C LEU A 245 -0.23 -14.19 -7.98
N ASN A 246 -0.17 -13.53 -6.81
CA ASN A 246 -0.53 -14.11 -5.52
C ASN A 246 -2.04 -14.06 -5.21
N ALA A 247 -2.84 -13.31 -5.98
CA ALA A 247 -4.29 -13.26 -5.82
C ALA A 247 -4.92 -14.64 -6.09
N PRO A 248 -5.87 -15.11 -5.25
CA PRO A 248 -6.57 -16.36 -5.50
C PRO A 248 -7.39 -16.29 -6.80
N ARG A 249 -7.28 -17.31 -7.65
CA ARG A 249 -7.96 -17.36 -8.96
C ARG A 249 -9.48 -17.49 -8.85
N ASN A 250 -10.00 -17.88 -7.70
CA ASN A 250 -11.43 -17.92 -7.38
C ASN A 250 -11.96 -16.59 -6.79
N MET A 251 -11.12 -15.55 -6.72
CA MET A 251 -11.49 -14.20 -6.28
C MET A 251 -11.31 -13.21 -7.43
N GLN A 252 -12.12 -12.15 -7.44
CA GLN A 252 -11.94 -11.01 -8.34
C GLN A 252 -10.95 -10.03 -7.73
N LEU A 253 -9.89 -9.70 -8.48
CA LEU A 253 -8.92 -8.68 -8.10
C LEU A 253 -9.49 -7.30 -8.44
N GLU A 254 -9.80 -6.52 -7.41
CA GLU A 254 -10.28 -5.16 -7.51
C GLU A 254 -9.10 -4.19 -7.53
N HIS A 255 -9.03 -3.33 -8.55
CA HIS A 255 -7.94 -2.36 -8.70
C HIS A 255 -8.39 -1.05 -9.34
N THR A 256 -7.53 -0.03 -9.28
CA THR A 256 -7.71 1.23 -10.03
C THR A 256 -6.59 1.48 -11.05
N ASP A 257 -5.52 0.69 -11.00
CA ASP A 257 -4.29 0.92 -11.76
C ASP A 257 -4.30 0.22 -13.13
N ASN A 258 -3.90 0.96 -14.17
CA ASN A 258 -3.86 0.44 -15.54
C ASN A 258 -2.92 -0.78 -15.71
N SER A 259 -1.96 -0.99 -14.80
CA SER A 259 -1.01 -2.10 -14.87
C SER A 259 -1.72 -3.46 -14.85
N PHE A 260 -2.78 -3.61 -14.05
CA PHE A 260 -3.51 -4.86 -13.91
C PHE A 260 -4.29 -5.25 -15.17
N ASP A 261 -4.66 -4.29 -16.03
CA ASP A 261 -5.26 -4.56 -17.35
C ASP A 261 -4.33 -5.37 -18.27
N TYR A 262 -3.03 -5.36 -17.97
CA TYR A 262 -2.01 -6.11 -18.71
C TYR A 262 -1.40 -7.26 -17.90
N LEU A 263 -1.41 -7.18 -16.57
CA LEU A 263 -0.91 -8.25 -15.69
C LEU A 263 -1.89 -9.43 -15.57
N CYS A 264 -3.19 -9.15 -15.43
CA CYS A 264 -4.19 -10.16 -15.08
C CYS A 264 -4.63 -11.08 -16.24
N PRO A 265 -4.87 -10.59 -17.47
CA PRO A 265 -5.32 -11.45 -18.55
C PRO A 265 -4.35 -12.60 -18.90
N PRO A 266 -3.03 -12.39 -19.00
CA PRO A 266 -2.08 -13.45 -19.36
C PRO A 266 -2.04 -14.61 -18.35
N ILE A 267 -2.32 -14.32 -17.08
CA ILE A 267 -2.29 -15.30 -15.97
C ILE A 267 -3.69 -15.79 -15.59
N ASN A 268 -4.71 -15.46 -16.39
CA ASN A 268 -6.13 -15.77 -16.16
C ASN A 268 -6.62 -15.38 -14.76
N GLN A 269 -6.16 -14.26 -14.22
CA GLN A 269 -6.66 -13.73 -12.95
C GLN A 269 -7.93 -12.90 -13.22
N PRO A 270 -9.10 -13.27 -12.66
CA PRO A 270 -10.27 -12.40 -12.70
C PRO A 270 -9.94 -11.06 -12.06
N HIS A 271 -10.27 -9.96 -12.75
CA HIS A 271 -9.99 -8.62 -12.26
C HIS A 271 -11.09 -7.65 -12.68
N TYR A 272 -11.26 -6.57 -11.92
CA TYR A 272 -12.13 -5.46 -12.26
C TYR A 272 -11.46 -4.13 -11.93
N LYS A 273 -11.52 -3.23 -12.90
CA LYS A 273 -10.94 -1.91 -12.81
C LYS A 273 -12.02 -0.90 -12.43
N HIS A 274 -11.87 -0.32 -11.26
CA HIS A 274 -12.72 0.78 -10.83
C HIS A 274 -12.32 2.09 -11.50
N PRO A 275 -13.28 3.00 -11.72
CA PRO A 275 -13.00 4.37 -12.14
C PRO A 275 -12.12 5.06 -11.09
N SER A 276 -11.27 5.97 -11.57
CA SER A 276 -10.42 6.78 -10.70
C SER A 276 -11.25 7.70 -9.81
N GLU A 277 -10.66 8.16 -8.70
CA GLU A 277 -11.29 9.14 -7.83
C GLU A 277 -11.72 10.41 -8.59
N ASN A 278 -10.88 10.91 -9.49
CA ASN A 278 -11.19 12.09 -10.30
C ASN A 278 -12.45 11.87 -11.14
N GLN A 279 -12.60 10.70 -11.77
CA GLN A 279 -13.78 10.38 -12.55
C GLN A 279 -15.05 10.36 -11.69
N ILE A 280 -14.98 9.80 -10.48
CA ILE A 280 -16.14 9.75 -9.56
C ILE A 280 -16.47 11.12 -8.95
N VAL A 281 -15.46 11.89 -8.56
CA VAL A 281 -15.65 13.15 -7.83
C VAL A 281 -15.95 14.32 -8.77
N THR A 282 -15.29 14.36 -9.92
CA THR A 282 -15.39 15.49 -10.85
C THR A 282 -16.31 15.22 -12.04
N ASN A 283 -16.74 13.97 -12.25
CA ASN A 283 -17.49 13.53 -13.43
C ASN A 283 -16.77 13.86 -14.77
N ILE A 284 -15.43 13.88 -14.76
CA ILE A 284 -14.55 14.11 -15.92
C ILE A 284 -13.72 12.86 -16.18
#